data_AF-A0A6B3M4F9-F1
#
_entry.id   AF-A0A6B3M4F9-F1
#
_cell.length_a   1.000
_cell.length_b   1.000
_cell.length_c   1.000
_cell.angle_alpha   90.00
_cell.angle_beta   90.00
_cell.angle_gamma   90.00
#
_symmetry.space_group_name_H-M   'P 1'
#
loop_
_entity.id
_entity.type
_entity.pdbx_description
1 polymer ?
#
loop_
_entity_poly.entity_id
_entity_poly.type
_entity_poly.pdbx_seq_one_letter_code
_entity_poly.pdbx_strand_id
1 'polypeptide(L)'
;MSYFNEAKTHFIASHQHPINQILHHITNLLAIAAAVLLFYDWRLTLVCLVLTQVFALSGHAFIEKNEPAFIKYPALTIIVSMLWSFENWFGLRQAWTYLNRQQGV
;
A
#
# COMPACT_ATOMS: atom_id res chain seq x y z
N MET A 1 14.25 -14.75 -13.52
CA MET A 1 13.01 -14.32 -12.83
C MET A 1 12.27 -13.32 -13.73
N SER A 2 10.94 -13.29 -13.72
CA SER A 2 10.18 -12.29 -14.50
C SER A 2 10.32 -10.90 -13.88
N TYR A 3 10.33 -9.84 -14.70
CA TYR A 3 10.43 -8.43 -14.28
C TYR A 3 9.37 -8.05 -13.24
N PHE A 4 8.16 -8.61 -13.36
CA PHE A 4 7.09 -8.43 -12.36
C PHE A 4 7.46 -8.99 -10.98
N ASN A 5 8.10 -10.17 -10.93
CA ASN A 5 8.50 -10.80 -9.67
C ASN A 5 9.62 -10.01 -8.98
N GLU A 6 10.50 -9.38 -9.74
CA GLU A 6 11.52 -8.47 -9.20
C GLU A 6 10.87 -7.23 -8.58
N ALA A 7 9.91 -6.61 -9.28
CA ALA A 7 9.14 -5.48 -8.75
C ALA A 7 8.38 -5.87 -7.47
N LYS A 8 7.74 -7.05 -7.44
CA LYS A 8 7.05 -7.57 -6.26
C LYS A 8 8.00 -7.82 -5.09
N THR A 9 9.16 -8.42 -5.34
CA THR A 9 10.16 -8.68 -4.31
C THR A 9 10.70 -7.38 -3.73
N HIS A 10 11.03 -6.40 -4.58
CA HIS A 10 11.51 -5.09 -4.15
C HIS A 10 10.43 -4.27 -3.42
N PHE A 11 9.18 -4.36 -3.85
CA PHE A 11 8.05 -3.76 -3.14
C PHE A 11 7.92 -4.34 -1.72
N ILE A 12 7.92 -5.66 -1.57
CA ILE A 12 7.83 -6.26 -0.24
C ILE A 12 9.02 -5.83 0.62
N ALA A 13 10.25 -5.89 0.08
CA ALA A 13 11.46 -5.50 0.82
C ALA A 13 11.48 -4.03 1.28
N SER A 14 10.79 -3.13 0.58
CA SER A 14 10.68 -1.71 0.96
C SER A 14 9.57 -1.42 1.98
N HIS A 15 8.74 -2.43 2.32
CA HIS A 15 7.58 -2.29 3.22
C HIS A 15 7.61 -3.35 4.32
N GLN A 16 8.46 -3.16 5.32
CA GLN A 16 8.64 -4.14 6.41
C GLN A 16 7.89 -3.74 7.68
N HIS A 17 7.72 -2.45 7.94
CA HIS A 17 7.09 -1.97 9.15
C HIS A 17 5.54 -2.10 9.08
N PRO A 18 4.86 -2.68 10.09
CA PRO A 18 3.41 -2.89 10.06
C PRO A 18 2.60 -1.60 9.83
N ILE A 19 3.04 -0.49 10.43
CA ILE A 19 2.38 0.82 10.22
C ILE A 19 2.48 1.25 8.74
N ASN A 20 3.64 1.11 8.11
CA ASN A 20 3.81 1.46 6.70
C ASN A 20 2.95 0.55 5.80
N GLN A 21 2.89 -0.74 6.11
CA GLN A 21 2.01 -1.70 5.44
C GLN A 21 0.53 -1.30 5.54
N ILE A 22 0.04 -0.92 6.73
CA ILE A 22 -1.33 -0.42 6.94
C ILE A 22 -1.59 0.85 6.12
N LEU A 23 -0.66 1.81 6.15
CA LEU A 23 -0.79 3.04 5.37
C LEU A 23 -0.96 2.74 3.88
N HIS A 24 -0.20 1.79 3.32
CA HIS A 24 -0.34 1.40 1.91
C HIS A 24 -1.65 0.66 1.61
N HIS A 25 -2.18 -0.13 2.54
CA HIS A 25 -3.53 -0.68 2.38
C HIS A 25 -4.60 0.42 2.36
N ILE A 26 -4.50 1.43 3.23
CA ILE A 26 -5.39 2.61 3.24
C ILE A 26 -5.26 3.39 1.93
N THR A 27 -4.03 3.62 1.45
CA THR A 27 -3.75 4.24 0.15
C THR A 27 -4.49 3.52 -0.98
N ASN A 28 -4.45 2.19 -1.02
CA ASN A 28 -5.11 1.42 -2.07
C ASN A 28 -6.64 1.46 -1.95
N LEU A 29 -7.20 1.44 -0.74
CA LEU A 29 -8.63 1.64 -0.52
C LEU A 29 -9.09 3.03 -0.99
N LEU A 30 -8.30 4.08 -0.72
CA LEU A 30 -8.56 5.42 -1.20
C LEU A 30 -8.45 5.53 -2.72
N ALA A 31 -7.52 4.82 -3.35
CA ALA A 31 -7.42 4.77 -4.81
C ALA A 31 -8.67 4.12 -5.44
N ILE A 32 -9.17 3.02 -4.85
CA ILE A 32 -10.44 2.40 -5.27
C ILE A 32 -11.60 3.37 -5.05
N ALA A 33 -11.69 4.01 -3.88
CA ALA A 33 -12.73 4.99 -3.59
C ALA A 33 -12.69 6.17 -4.57
N ALA A 34 -11.50 6.68 -4.90
CA ALA A 34 -11.32 7.75 -5.88
C ALA A 34 -11.85 7.37 -7.26
N ALA A 35 -11.57 6.14 -7.71
CA ALA A 35 -12.05 5.63 -8.99
C ALA A 35 -13.59 5.53 -9.05
N VAL A 36 -14.23 5.11 -7.95
CA VAL A 36 -15.70 5.09 -7.85
C VAL A 36 -16.25 6.52 -7.80
N LEU A 37 -15.71 7.37 -6.92
CA LEU A 37 -16.16 8.74 -6.69
C LEU A 37 -16.00 9.64 -7.90
N LEU A 38 -15.10 9.30 -8.84
CA LEU A 38 -14.92 10.04 -10.08
C LEU A 38 -16.23 10.22 -10.85
N PHE A 39 -17.17 9.28 -10.71
CA PHE A 39 -18.46 9.31 -11.37
C PHE A 39 -19.57 10.03 -10.57
N TYR A 40 -19.29 10.45 -9.33
CA TYR A 40 -20.28 11.06 -8.43
C TYR A 40 -19.88 12.47 -7.99
N ASP A 41 -18.64 12.67 -7.53
CA ASP A 41 -18.12 13.95 -7.08
C ASP A 41 -16.59 14.02 -7.25
N TRP A 42 -16.16 14.76 -8.27
CA TRP A 42 -14.74 14.94 -8.58
C TRP A 42 -13.95 15.65 -7.45
N ARG A 43 -14.62 16.43 -6.58
CA ARG A 43 -13.97 17.10 -5.44
C ARG A 43 -13.54 16.06 -4.41
N LEU A 44 -14.43 15.10 -4.11
CA LEU A 44 -14.09 13.98 -3.23
C LEU A 44 -13.02 13.08 -3.85
N THR A 45 -13.05 12.87 -5.17
CA THR A 45 -11.96 12.20 -5.89
C THR A 45 -10.61 12.89 -5.64
N LEU A 46 -10.53 14.22 -5.77
CA LEU A 46 -9.30 14.95 -5.51
C LEU A 46 -8.82 14.80 -4.06
N VAL A 47 -9.74 14.84 -3.08
CA VAL A 47 -9.40 14.59 -1.68
C VAL A 47 -8.80 13.20 -1.51
N CYS A 48 -9.42 12.16 -2.08
CA CYS A 48 -8.88 10.81 -2.03
C CYS A 48 -7.49 10.71 -2.70
N LEU A 49 -7.31 11.34 -3.88
CA LEU A 49 -6.02 11.35 -4.58
C LEU A 49 -4.93 12.04 -3.76
N VAL A 50 -5.20 13.18 -3.13
CA VAL A 50 -4.23 13.85 -2.25
C VAL A 50 -3.88 12.94 -1.06
N LEU A 51 -4.88 12.34 -0.42
CA LEU A 51 -4.65 11.44 0.71
C LEU A 51 -3.84 10.20 0.32
N THR A 52 -3.99 9.67 -0.90
CA THR A 52 -3.14 8.56 -1.39
C THR A 52 -1.65 8.93 -1.37
N GLN A 53 -1.31 10.16 -1.77
CA GLN A 53 0.08 10.64 -1.78
C GLN A 53 0.60 10.86 -0.36
N VAL A 54 -0.22 11.48 0.49
CA VAL A 54 0.13 11.73 1.89
C VAL A 54 0.44 10.42 2.60
N PHE A 55 -0.42 9.41 2.51
CA PHE A 55 -0.19 8.14 3.23
C PHE A 55 0.95 7.32 2.65
N ALA A 56 1.03 7.20 1.31
CA ALA A 56 2.12 6.46 0.67
C ALA A 56 3.50 7.04 1.01
N LEU A 57 3.65 8.37 0.94
CA LEU A 57 4.94 9.03 1.19
C LEU A 57 5.27 9.14 2.69
N SER A 58 4.28 9.36 3.55
CA SER A 58 4.52 9.50 5.00
C SER A 58 5.09 8.21 5.61
N GLY A 59 4.62 7.04 5.17
CA GLY A 59 5.16 5.77 5.61
C GLY A 59 6.64 5.60 5.26
N HIS A 60 7.05 5.99 4.05
CA HIS A 60 8.46 5.97 3.66
C HIS A 60 9.29 7.05 4.37
N ALA A 61 8.78 8.28 4.46
CA ALA A 61 9.54 9.41 5.01
C ALA A 61 9.76 9.28 6.52
N PHE A 62 8.73 8.86 7.28
CA PHE A 62 8.78 8.89 8.74
C PHE A 62 8.99 7.50 9.37
N ILE A 63 8.53 6.42 8.74
CA ILE A 63 8.55 5.07 9.31
C ILE A 63 9.72 4.24 8.76
N GLU A 64 9.72 3.93 7.46
CA GLU A 64 10.75 3.06 6.87
C GLU A 64 12.09 3.77 6.67
N LYS A 65 12.06 5.09 6.41
CA LYS A 65 13.23 5.91 6.06
C LYS A 65 14.02 5.35 4.88
N ASN A 66 13.32 4.82 3.88
CA ASN A 66 13.86 4.28 2.65
C ASN A 66 13.19 4.91 1.42
N GLU A 67 13.72 4.61 0.23
CA GLU A 67 13.15 5.08 -1.03
C GLU A 67 11.88 4.30 -1.42
N PRO A 68 10.83 4.96 -1.91
CA PRO A 68 9.65 4.29 -2.43
C PRO A 68 10.00 3.37 -3.62
N ALA A 69 9.44 2.16 -3.64
CA ALA A 69 9.63 1.21 -4.74
C ALA A 69 9.24 1.77 -6.13
N PHE A 70 8.34 2.77 -6.15
CA PHE A 70 7.89 3.45 -7.35
C PHE A 70 9.04 4.12 -8.13
N ILE A 71 10.11 4.55 -7.43
CA ILE A 71 11.29 5.14 -8.06
C ILE A 71 11.97 4.13 -8.99
N LYS A 72 12.08 2.88 -8.56
CA LYS A 72 12.75 1.81 -9.32
C LYS A 72 11.84 1.14 -10.35
N TYR A 73 10.57 0.92 -10.01
CA TYR A 73 9.60 0.22 -10.86
C TYR A 73 8.34 1.07 -11.09
N PRO A 74 8.45 2.17 -11.85
CA PRO A 74 7.32 3.06 -12.09
C PRO A 74 6.15 2.32 -12.74
N ALA A 75 4.92 2.74 -12.41
CA ALA A 75 3.64 2.10 -12.76
C ALA A 75 3.44 0.66 -12.23
N LEU A 76 4.42 -0.23 -12.37
CA LEU A 76 4.35 -1.60 -11.84
C LEU A 76 4.17 -1.63 -10.32
N THR A 77 4.82 -0.72 -9.59
CA THR A 77 4.62 -0.62 -8.13
C THR A 77 3.16 -0.40 -7.75
N ILE A 78 2.37 0.33 -8.55
CA ILE A 78 0.94 0.56 -8.27
C ILE A 78 0.17 -0.76 -8.38
N ILE A 79 0.40 -1.51 -9.46
CA ILE A 79 -0.23 -2.81 -9.70
C ILE A 79 0.17 -3.80 -8.60
N VAL A 80 1.47 -3.89 -8.31
CA VAL A 80 2.02 -4.76 -7.25
C VAL A 80 1.43 -4.40 -5.89
N SER A 81 1.36 -3.11 -5.53
CA SER A 81 0.81 -2.66 -4.26
C SER A 81 -0.67 -3.04 -4.11
N MET A 82 -1.46 -2.83 -5.17
CA MET A 82 -2.87 -3.19 -5.20
C MET A 82 -3.06 -4.70 -5.07
N LEU A 83 -2.35 -5.51 -5.87
CA LEU A 83 -2.40 -6.97 -5.80
C LEU A 83 -1.97 -7.49 -4.43
N TRP A 84 -0.87 -6.96 -3.88
CA TRP A 84 -0.40 -7.31 -2.55
C TRP A 84 -1.43 -6.95 -1.47
N SER A 85 -2.20 -5.87 -1.64
CA SER A 85 -3.31 -5.54 -0.74
C SER A 85 -4.45 -6.55 -0.81
N PHE A 86 -4.85 -6.98 -2.01
CA PHE A 86 -5.84 -8.05 -2.15
C PHE A 86 -5.35 -9.38 -1.55
N GLU A 87 -4.10 -9.78 -1.80
CA GLU A 87 -3.49 -11.02 -1.25
C GLU A 87 -3.48 -11.06 0.28
N ASN A 88 -3.47 -9.87 0.92
CA ASN A 88 -3.44 -9.71 2.36
C ASN A 88 -4.77 -9.23 2.95
N TRP A 89 -5.85 -9.25 2.16
CA TRP A 89 -7.19 -8.82 2.57
C TRP A 89 -7.18 -7.41 3.18
N PHE A 90 -6.45 -6.51 2.52
CA PHE A 90 -6.27 -5.10 2.92
C PHE A 90 -5.80 -4.92 4.38
N GLY A 91 -4.89 -5.79 4.84
CA GLY A 91 -4.31 -5.66 6.18
C GLY A 91 -4.85 -6.63 7.21
N LEU A 92 -6.02 -7.24 6.95
CA LEU A 92 -6.69 -8.14 7.91
C LEU A 92 -5.84 -9.38 8.19
N ARG A 93 -5.15 -9.92 7.17
CA ARG A 93 -4.30 -11.10 7.33
C ARG A 93 -3.10 -10.82 8.24
N GLN A 94 -2.48 -9.65 8.10
CA GLN A 94 -1.36 -9.25 8.95
C GLN A 94 -1.84 -8.94 10.37
N ALA A 95 -2.98 -8.26 10.53
CA ALA A 95 -3.58 -7.99 11.83
C ALA A 95 -3.90 -9.29 12.59
N TRP A 96 -4.52 -10.27 11.92
CA TRP A 96 -4.78 -11.60 12.48
C TRP A 96 -3.49 -12.29 12.95
N THR A 97 -2.44 -12.25 12.11
CA THR A 97 -1.15 -12.86 12.44
C THR A 97 -0.50 -12.16 13.63
N TYR A 98 -0.56 -10.82 13.69
CA TYR A 98 -0.03 -10.04 14.82
C TYR A 98 -0.75 -10.38 16.13
N LEU A 99 -2.09 -10.46 16.10
CA LEU A 99 -2.90 -10.82 17.26
C LEU A 99 -2.60 -12.24 17.76
N ASN A 100 -2.50 -13.21 16.85
CA ASN A 100 -2.20 -14.60 17.22
C ASN A 100 -0.77 -14.77 17.74
N ARG A 101 0.19 -13.99 17.21
CA ARG A 101 1.59 -14.03 17.67
C ARG A 101 1.75 -13.48 19.08
N GLN A 102 0.88 -12.57 19.51
CA GLN A 102 0.81 -12.05 20.88
C GLN A 102 0.11 -13.03 21.85
N GLN A 103 -0.63 -14.01 21.35
CA GLN A 103 -1.39 -14.97 22.17
C GLN A 103 -0.64 -16.28 22.46
N GLY A 104 0.60 -16.46 22.00
CA GLY A 104 1.49 -17.53 22.48
C GLY A 104 0.96 -18.96 22.28
N VAL A 105 0.57 -19.30 21.05
CA VAL A 105 0.56 -20.70 20.57
C VAL A 105 1.68 -20.87 19.56
#